data_AF-A0A9X1BUR2-F1
#
_entry.id   AF-A0A9X1BUR2-F1
#
_cell.length_a   1.000
_cell.length_b   1.000
_cell.length_c   1.000
_cell.angle_alpha   90.00
_cell.angle_beta   90.00
_cell.angle_gamma   90.00
#
_symmetry.space_group_name_H-M   'P 1'
#
loop_
_entity.id
_entity.type
_entity.pdbx_description
1 polymer ?
#
loop_
_entity_poly.entity_id
_entity_poly.type
_entity_poly.pdbx_seq_one_letter_code
_entity_poly.pdbx_strand_id
1 'polypeptide(L)'
;MQNPNDQIEQQLFTLLRRTQAIHVQTSSGEVELERSAYGILCLIADEGPHRLGAIAAAFRLDPSTITRQVQAVVRLGLAAKTVDASDRRASLLSLTDEGRVAIGEARAHRRRMLDAILADWTLDERTAFMTALTRFNRTIDDWDAHDAVPD
;
A
#
# COMPACT_ATOMS: atom_id res chain seq x y z
N MET A 1 3.12 21.46 -29.65
CA MET A 1 2.39 20.22 -29.32
C MET A 1 2.72 19.92 -27.87
N GLN A 2 1.74 19.84 -26.97
CA GLN A 2 2.00 19.65 -25.54
C GLN A 2 2.62 18.26 -25.33
N ASN A 3 3.70 18.18 -24.55
CA ASN A 3 4.35 16.91 -24.26
C ASN A 3 3.33 16.01 -23.53
N PRO A 4 3.03 14.81 -24.04
CA PRO A 4 2.12 13.88 -23.35
C PRO A 4 2.51 13.63 -21.88
N ASN A 5 3.80 13.72 -21.55
CA ASN A 5 4.28 13.55 -20.19
C ASN A 5 3.82 14.67 -19.24
N ASP A 6 3.67 15.91 -19.72
CA ASP A 6 3.16 17.03 -18.90
C ASP A 6 1.71 16.76 -18.48
N GLN A 7 0.91 16.19 -19.40
CA GLN A 7 -0.49 15.83 -19.10
C GLN A 7 -0.55 14.66 -18.12
N ILE A 8 0.32 13.66 -18.29
CA ILE A 8 0.43 12.52 -17.36
C ILE A 8 0.82 13.02 -15.96
N GLU A 9 1.83 13.89 -15.84
CA GLU A 9 2.26 14.49 -14.57
C GLU A 9 1.09 15.18 -13.86
N GLN A 10 0.32 16.01 -14.57
CA GLN A 10 -0.84 16.71 -14.02
C GLN A 10 -1.94 15.76 -13.54
N GLN A 11 -2.22 14.69 -14.28
CA GLN A 11 -3.21 13.69 -13.88
C GLN A 11 -2.73 12.88 -12.67
N LEU A 12 -1.44 12.52 -12.61
CA LEU A 12 -0.84 11.85 -11.45
C LEU A 12 -0.93 12.72 -10.19
N PHE A 13 -0.54 13.99 -10.28
CA PHE A 13 -0.66 14.92 -9.15
C PHE A 13 -2.12 15.08 -8.68
N THR A 14 -3.05 15.18 -9.64
CA THR A 14 -4.49 15.27 -9.34
C THR A 14 -5.01 14.02 -8.64
N LEU A 15 -4.60 12.84 -9.11
CA LEU A 15 -4.95 11.56 -8.49
C LEU A 15 -4.40 11.49 -7.06
N LEU A 16 -3.10 11.76 -6.87
CA LEU A 16 -2.43 11.72 -5.58
C LEU A 16 -3.13 12.63 -4.56
N ARG A 17 -3.50 13.85 -4.95
CA ARG A 17 -4.23 14.80 -4.09
C ARG A 17 -5.65 14.34 -3.74
N ARG A 18 -6.32 13.61 -4.63
CA ARG A 18 -7.71 13.14 -4.44
C ARG A 18 -7.80 11.81 -3.69
N THR A 19 -6.68 11.14 -3.45
CA THR A 19 -6.69 9.92 -2.67
C THR A 19 -7.21 10.22 -1.26
N GLN A 20 -8.22 9.47 -0.81
CA GLN A 20 -8.83 9.66 0.51
C GLN A 20 -8.03 8.95 1.60
N ALA A 21 -8.21 9.37 2.85
CA ALA A 21 -7.72 8.69 4.02
C ALA A 21 -8.26 7.25 4.08
N ILE A 22 -7.47 6.33 4.63
CA ILE A 22 -7.82 4.91 4.66
C ILE A 22 -8.42 4.62 6.03
N HIS A 23 -9.66 4.16 6.06
CA HIS A 23 -10.30 3.77 7.30
C HIS A 23 -10.35 2.25 7.41
N VAL A 24 -10.10 1.75 8.63
CA VAL A 24 -10.22 0.34 8.97
C VAL A 24 -11.12 0.19 10.19
N GLN A 25 -11.89 -0.89 10.24
CA GLN A 25 -12.65 -1.23 11.42
C GLN A 25 -11.80 -2.07 12.35
N THR A 26 -11.78 -1.68 13.63
CA THR A 26 -11.12 -2.40 14.71
C THR A 26 -12.15 -2.72 15.80
N SER A 27 -11.78 -3.58 16.74
CA SER A 27 -12.53 -3.84 17.97
C SER A 27 -12.78 -2.57 18.80
N SER A 28 -11.93 -1.56 18.65
CA SER A 28 -12.04 -0.26 19.33
C SER A 28 -12.80 0.80 18.52
N GLY A 29 -13.32 0.45 17.34
CA GLY A 29 -14.04 1.35 16.44
C GLY A 29 -13.32 1.61 15.11
N GLU A 30 -13.87 2.55 14.33
CA GLU A 30 -13.28 2.99 13.07
C GLU A 30 -12.04 3.84 13.33
N VAL A 31 -10.94 3.52 12.64
CA VAL A 31 -9.66 4.20 12.78
C VAL A 31 -9.13 4.61 11.42
N GLU A 32 -8.66 5.85 11.33
CA GLU A 32 -7.91 6.35 10.18
C GLU A 32 -6.46 5.82 10.21
N LEU A 33 -6.02 5.23 9.10
CA LEU A 33 -4.66 4.77 8.85
C LEU A 33 -3.95 5.65 7.82
N GLU A 34 -2.69 5.92 8.10
CA GLU A 34 -1.76 6.41 7.09
C GLU A 34 -1.62 5.39 5.93
N ARG A 35 -1.36 5.90 4.73
CA ARG A 35 -1.23 5.08 3.52
C ARG A 35 -0.13 4.02 3.63
N SER A 36 1.00 4.40 4.20
CA SER A 36 2.15 3.52 4.41
C SER A 36 1.81 2.41 5.40
N ALA A 37 1.14 2.72 6.52
CA ALA A 37 0.65 1.73 7.48
C ALA A 37 -0.31 0.72 6.83
N TYR A 38 -1.29 1.19 6.05
CA TYR A 38 -2.19 0.31 5.31
C TYR A 38 -1.45 -0.53 4.26
N GLY A 39 -0.50 0.07 3.54
CA GLY A 39 0.35 -0.62 2.58
C GLY A 39 1.10 -1.79 3.23
N ILE A 40 1.73 -1.56 4.39
CA ILE A 40 2.45 -2.61 5.13
C ILE A 40 1.51 -3.77 5.48
N LEU A 41 0.29 -3.47 5.95
CA LEU A 41 -0.69 -4.50 6.26
C LEU A 41 -1.12 -5.28 5.01
N CYS A 42 -1.24 -4.62 3.85
CA CYS A 42 -1.53 -5.30 2.58
C CYS A 42 -0.37 -6.21 2.14
N LEU A 43 0.88 -5.73 2.22
CA LEU A 43 2.06 -6.54 1.90
C LEU A 43 2.04 -7.85 2.71
N ILE A 44 1.82 -7.74 4.03
CA ILE A 44 1.82 -8.91 4.92
C ILE A 44 0.58 -9.79 4.71
N ALA A 45 -0.55 -9.20 4.31
CA ALA A 45 -1.75 -9.96 3.93
C ALA A 45 -1.53 -10.83 2.69
N ASP A 46 -0.80 -10.29 1.70
CA ASP A 46 -0.63 -10.92 0.39
C ASP A 46 0.56 -11.89 0.35
N GLU A 47 1.65 -11.53 1.03
CA GLU A 47 2.92 -12.26 0.95
C GLU A 47 3.30 -12.96 2.26
N GLY A 48 2.52 -12.77 3.32
CA GLY A 48 2.75 -13.37 4.64
C GLY A 48 3.73 -12.58 5.52
N PRO A 49 4.25 -13.17 6.62
CA PRO A 49 5.12 -12.48 7.56
C PRO A 49 6.42 -11.99 6.93
N HIS A 50 6.80 -10.73 7.21
CA HIS A 50 7.99 -10.09 6.65
C HIS A 50 8.91 -9.52 7.72
N ARG A 51 10.23 -9.54 7.45
CA ARG A 51 11.22 -8.84 8.30
C ARG A 51 11.07 -7.34 8.17
N LEU A 52 11.22 -6.60 9.27
CA LEU A 52 11.12 -5.13 9.24
C LEU A 52 12.07 -4.47 8.22
N GLY A 53 13.29 -4.99 8.07
CA GLY A 53 14.23 -4.50 7.06
C GLY A 53 13.78 -4.75 5.61
N ALA A 54 13.13 -5.88 5.35
CA ALA A 54 12.56 -6.17 4.03
C ALA A 54 11.35 -5.27 3.73
N ILE A 55 10.51 -5.00 4.75
CA ILE A 55 9.40 -4.05 4.62
C ILE A 55 9.97 -2.63 4.35
N ALA A 56 11.02 -2.21 5.06
CA ALA A 56 11.65 -0.91 4.83
C ALA A 56 12.12 -0.75 3.37
N ALA A 57 12.78 -1.78 2.84
CA ALA A 57 13.25 -1.82 1.45
C ALA A 57 12.08 -1.78 0.45
N ALA A 58 11.04 -2.60 0.66
CA ALA A 58 9.87 -2.68 -0.22
C ALA A 58 9.11 -1.34 -0.31
N PHE A 59 9.05 -0.58 0.78
CA PHE A 59 8.39 0.73 0.82
C PHE A 59 9.34 1.90 0.54
N ARG A 60 10.64 1.65 0.35
CA ARG A 60 11.69 2.69 0.19
C ARG A 60 11.65 3.74 1.31
N LEU A 61 11.32 3.30 2.52
CA LEU A 61 11.24 4.16 3.69
C LEU A 61 12.49 4.00 4.54
N ASP A 62 12.94 5.10 5.12
CA ASP A 62 14.02 5.06 6.09
C ASP A 62 13.61 4.23 7.33
N PRO A 63 14.58 3.65 8.07
CA PRO A 63 14.31 2.82 9.24
C PRO A 63 13.48 3.51 10.33
N SER A 64 13.56 4.83 10.47
CA SER A 64 12.81 5.56 11.49
C SER A 64 11.32 5.68 11.09
N THR A 65 11.06 5.95 9.81
CA THR A 65 9.70 6.01 9.28
C THR A 65 9.03 4.64 9.32
N ILE A 66 9.70 3.58 8.85
CA ILE A 66 9.10 2.25 8.89
C ILE A 66 8.81 1.80 10.33
N THR A 67 9.72 2.09 11.28
CA THR A 67 9.51 1.76 12.68
C THR A 67 8.28 2.46 13.24
N ARG A 68 8.08 3.75 12.91
CA ARG A 68 6.89 4.50 13.31
C ARG A 68 5.61 3.86 12.77
N GLN A 69 5.58 3.49 11.49
CA GLN A 69 4.40 2.88 10.86
C GLN A 69 4.10 1.49 11.42
N VAL A 70 5.14 0.67 11.63
CA VAL A 70 5.01 -0.65 12.26
C VAL A 70 4.47 -0.51 13.68
N GLN A 71 4.99 0.43 14.47
CA GLN A 71 4.47 0.69 15.81
C GLN A 71 3.01 1.14 15.79
N ALA A 72 2.59 1.94 14.79
CA ALA A 72 1.20 2.36 14.67
C ALA A 72 0.26 1.16 14.49
N VAL A 73 0.56 0.27 13.54
CA VAL A 73 -0.31 -0.90 13.29
C VAL A 73 -0.26 -1.94 14.41
N VAL A 74 0.87 -2.04 15.14
CA VAL A 74 0.97 -2.89 16.34
C VAL A 74 0.17 -2.31 17.51
N ARG A 75 0.23 -1.00 17.74
CA ARG A 75 -0.58 -0.34 18.78
C ARG A 75 -2.08 -0.49 18.55
N LEU A 76 -2.49 -0.52 17.29
CA LEU A 76 -3.88 -0.74 16.88
C LEU A 76 -4.30 -2.23 16.93
N GLY A 77 -3.41 -3.14 17.36
CA GLY A 77 -3.73 -4.57 17.43
C GLY A 77 -3.81 -5.28 16.08
N LEU A 78 -3.49 -4.61 14.97
CA LEU A 78 -3.64 -5.14 13.61
C LEU A 78 -2.45 -6.02 13.18
N ALA A 79 -1.30 -5.81 13.79
CA ALA A 79 -0.11 -6.60 13.54
C ALA A 79 0.62 -6.95 14.83
N ALA A 80 1.36 -8.06 14.81
CA ALA A 80 2.21 -8.50 15.90
C ALA A 80 3.66 -8.63 15.43
N LYS A 81 4.57 -8.12 16.27
CA LYS A 81 6.02 -8.23 16.05
C LYS A 81 6.57 -9.41 16.86
N THR A 82 7.29 -10.31 16.21
CA THR A 82 7.97 -11.45 16.84
C THR A 82 9.45 -11.46 16.50
N VAL A 83 10.24 -12.21 17.28
CA VAL A 83 11.65 -12.48 16.95
C VAL A 83 11.69 -13.52 15.83
N ASP A 84 12.56 -13.31 14.83
CA ASP A 84 12.78 -14.32 13.80
C ASP A 84 13.52 -15.53 14.38
N ALA A 85 12.97 -16.73 14.18
CA ALA A 85 13.56 -17.97 14.65
C ALA A 85 14.91 -18.30 13.97
N SER A 86 15.11 -17.81 12.74
CA SER A 86 16.34 -18.00 11.96
C SER A 86 17.41 -16.94 12.24
N ASP A 87 17.02 -15.77 12.74
CA ASP A 87 17.92 -14.69 13.12
C ASP A 87 17.34 -13.88 14.29
N ARG A 88 17.83 -14.12 15.51
CA ARG A 88 17.33 -13.46 16.72
C ARG A 88 17.54 -11.94 16.73
N ARG A 89 18.35 -11.39 15.81
CA ARG A 89 18.55 -9.94 15.65
C ARG A 89 17.47 -9.32 14.76
N ALA A 90 16.77 -10.13 13.96
CA ALA A 90 15.69 -9.68 13.10
C ALA A 90 14.33 -9.78 13.81
N SER A 91 13.45 -8.82 13.51
CA SER A 91 12.05 -8.86 13.89
C SER A 91 11.18 -9.17 12.68
N LEU A 92 10.23 -10.08 12.84
CA LEU A 92 9.16 -10.38 11.88
C LEU A 92 7.90 -9.61 12.26
N LEU A 93 7.17 -9.14 11.27
CA LEU A 93 5.85 -8.58 11.40
C LEU A 93 4.84 -9.51 10.73
N SER A 94 3.74 -9.79 11.43
CA SER A 94 2.66 -10.65 10.95
C SER A 94 1.31 -10.04 11.31
N LEU A 95 0.26 -10.34 10.54
CA LEU A 95 -1.09 -9.92 10.90
C LEU A 95 -1.62 -10.70 12.11
N THR A 96 -2.33 -10.00 12.98
CA THR A 96 -3.21 -10.63 13.98
C THR A 96 -4.51 -11.11 13.32
N ASP A 97 -5.36 -11.83 14.04
CA ASP A 97 -6.70 -12.18 13.55
C ASP A 97 -7.56 -10.93 13.30
N GLU A 98 -7.49 -9.96 14.21
CA GLU A 98 -8.14 -8.66 14.05
C GLU A 98 -7.63 -7.92 12.80
N GLY A 99 -6.31 -7.92 12.59
CA GLY A 99 -5.70 -7.32 11.39
C GLY A 99 -6.15 -7.96 10.09
N ARG A 100 -6.32 -9.29 10.07
CA ARG A 100 -6.86 -10.02 8.90
C ARG A 100 -8.28 -9.57 8.58
N VAL A 101 -9.14 -9.46 9.61
CA VAL A 101 -10.52 -9.00 9.45
C VAL A 101 -10.55 -7.55 8.97
N ALA A 102 -9.83 -6.65 9.64
CA ALA A 102 -9.78 -5.23 9.34
C ALA A 102 -9.33 -4.95 7.89
N ILE A 103 -8.31 -5.67 7.40
CA ILE A 103 -7.84 -5.54 6.02
C ILE A 103 -8.85 -6.09 5.02
N GLY A 104 -9.52 -7.20 5.34
CA GLY A 104 -10.60 -7.74 4.51
C GLY A 104 -11.73 -6.72 4.31
N GLU A 105 -12.16 -6.08 5.40
CA GLU A 105 -13.21 -5.06 5.39
C GLU A 105 -12.78 -3.79 4.65
N ALA A 106 -11.58 -3.29 4.91
CA ALA A 106 -11.02 -2.13 4.23
C ALA A 106 -10.90 -2.35 2.72
N ARG A 107 -10.43 -3.54 2.29
CA ARG A 107 -10.38 -3.93 0.87
C ARG A 107 -11.78 -3.99 0.26
N ALA A 108 -12.75 -4.55 0.97
CA ALA A 108 -14.13 -4.62 0.51
C ALA A 108 -14.76 -3.23 0.36
N HIS A 109 -14.52 -2.32 1.32
CA HIS A 109 -14.96 -0.94 1.25
C HIS A 109 -14.37 -0.23 0.03
N ARG A 110 -13.05 -0.34 -0.18
CA ARG A 110 -12.37 0.26 -1.34
C ARG A 110 -12.87 -0.28 -2.67
N ARG A 111 -13.18 -1.58 -2.78
CA ARG A 111 -13.80 -2.14 -3.99
C ARG A 111 -15.17 -1.50 -4.27
N ARG A 112 -16.03 -1.38 -3.26
CA ARG A 112 -17.33 -0.69 -3.40
C ARG A 112 -17.18 0.77 -3.82
N MET A 113 -16.19 1.48 -3.28
CA MET A 113 -15.88 2.85 -3.71
C MET A 113 -15.46 2.90 -5.17
N LEU A 114 -14.57 2.00 -5.61
CA LEU A 114 -14.15 1.92 -7.01
C LEU A 114 -15.33 1.59 -7.94
N ASP A 115 -16.21 0.68 -7.53
CA ASP A 115 -17.43 0.36 -8.29
C ASP A 115 -18.32 1.60 -8.48
N ALA A 116 -18.44 2.44 -7.45
CA ALA A 116 -19.20 3.69 -7.52
C ALA A 116 -18.50 4.76 -8.37
N ILE A 117 -17.18 4.94 -8.21
CA ILE A 117 -16.39 5.92 -8.98
C ILE A 117 -16.39 5.58 -10.47
N LEU A 118 -16.38 4.28 -10.80
CA LEU A 118 -16.33 3.78 -12.17
C LEU A 118 -17.73 3.38 -12.69
N ALA A 119 -18.82 3.79 -12.02
CA ALA A 119 -20.18 3.34 -12.33
C ALA A 119 -20.55 3.60 -13.80
N ASP A 120 -20.15 4.74 -14.35
CA ASP A 120 -20.43 5.14 -15.73
C ASP A 120 -19.42 4.62 -16.75
N TRP A 121 -18.40 3.85 -16.32
CA TRP A 121 -17.40 3.27 -17.20
C TRP A 121 -17.87 1.90 -17.73
N THR A 122 -17.70 1.71 -19.03
CA THR A 122 -17.85 0.41 -19.69
C THR A 122 -16.81 -0.59 -19.20
N LEU A 123 -17.07 -1.89 -19.40
CA LEU A 123 -16.11 -2.94 -19.06
C LEU A 123 -14.78 -2.79 -19.82
N ASP A 124 -14.84 -2.33 -21.07
CA ASP A 124 -13.66 -2.13 -21.91
C ASP A 124 -12.79 -0.98 -21.39
N GLU A 125 -13.39 0.13 -20.96
CA GLU A 125 -12.66 1.24 -20.33
C GLU A 125 -12.01 0.83 -19.01
N ARG A 126 -12.72 0.06 -18.18
CA ARG A 126 -12.16 -0.48 -16.93
C ARG A 126 -10.97 -1.39 -17.20
N THR A 127 -11.09 -2.28 -18.21
CA THR A 127 -10.03 -3.21 -18.61
C THR A 127 -8.82 -2.46 -19.18
N ALA A 128 -9.06 -1.46 -20.03
CA ALA A 128 -8.00 -0.65 -20.62
C ALA A 128 -7.22 0.13 -19.55
N PHE A 129 -7.93 0.73 -18.59
CA PHE A 129 -7.31 1.44 -17.48
C PHE A 129 -6.50 0.52 -16.57
N MET A 130 -7.05 -0.64 -16.18
CA MET A 130 -6.33 -1.64 -15.41
C MET A 130 -5.04 -2.09 -16.12
N THR A 131 -5.11 -2.31 -17.43
CA THR A 131 -3.96 -2.74 -18.25
C THR A 131 -2.88 -1.66 -18.28
N ALA A 132 -3.26 -0.41 -18.54
CA ALA A 132 -2.33 0.72 -18.57
C ALA A 132 -1.69 0.96 -17.19
N LEU A 133 -2.49 0.93 -16.12
CA LEU A 133 -2.02 1.13 -14.74
C LEU A 133 -1.06 0.00 -14.31
N THR A 134 -1.36 -1.25 -14.66
CA THR A 134 -0.48 -2.38 -14.36
C THR A 134 0.86 -2.24 -15.06
N ARG A 135 0.84 -1.85 -16.35
CA ARG A 135 2.07 -1.59 -17.11
C ARG A 135 2.87 -0.44 -16.49
N PHE A 136 2.19 0.65 -16.12
CA PHE A 136 2.82 1.81 -15.49
C PHE A 136 3.51 1.46 -14.16
N ASN A 137 2.84 0.71 -13.30
CA ASN A 137 3.45 0.26 -12.03
C ASN A 137 4.69 -0.61 -12.26
N ARG A 138 4.64 -1.56 -13.21
CA ARG A 138 5.81 -2.36 -13.56
C ARG A 138 6.96 -1.51 -14.10
N THR A 139 6.68 -0.51 -14.92
CA THR A 139 7.74 0.38 -15.42
C THR A 139 8.36 1.24 -14.31
N ILE A 140 7.58 1.59 -13.28
CA ILE A 140 8.13 2.22 -12.07
C ILE A 140 9.05 1.23 -11.38
N ASP A 141 8.58 0.02 -11.07
CA ASP A 141 9.36 -1.02 -10.38
C ASP A 141 10.68 -1.34 -11.12
N ASP A 142 10.63 -1.42 -12.45
CA ASP A 142 11.79 -1.65 -13.30
C ASP A 142 12.77 -0.45 -13.26
N TRP A 143 12.28 0.78 -13.39
CA TRP A 143 13.12 1.98 -13.28
C TRP A 143 13.80 2.06 -11.91
N ASP A 144 13.02 1.78 -10.89
CA ASP A 144 13.38 1.72 -9.48
C ASP A 144 14.46 0.67 -9.17
N ALA A 145 14.55 -0.39 -9.97
CA ALA A 145 15.55 -1.45 -9.85
C ALA A 145 16.83 -1.18 -10.63
N HIS A 146 16.79 -0.31 -11.66
CA HIS A 146 17.88 -0.15 -12.63
C HIS A 146 18.69 1.14 -12.49
N ASP A 147 18.20 2.23 -11.90
CA ASP A 147 19.00 3.46 -11.80
C ASP A 147 18.68 4.39 -10.62
N ALA A 148 19.77 4.79 -9.93
CA ALA A 148 19.96 6.17 -9.52
C ALA A 148 20.03 7.03 -10.79
N VAL A 149 19.28 8.12 -10.85
CA VAL A 149 19.19 9.06 -11.98
C VAL A 149 20.55 9.25 -12.69
N PRO A 150 20.70 8.92 -13.99
CA PRO A 150 21.75 9.50 -14.80
C PRO A 150 21.43 10.97 -15.07
N ASP A 151 22.41 11.84 -14.86
CA ASP A 151 22.36 13.30 -15.09
C ASP A 151 21.71 13.72 -16.43
#